data_AF-A0A7L1CWL9-F1
#
_entry.id   AF-A0A7L1CWL9-F1
#
_cell.length_a   1.000
_cell.length_b   1.000
_cell.length_c   1.000
_cell.angle_alpha   90.00
_cell.angle_beta   90.00
_cell.angle_gamma   90.00
#
_symmetry.space_group_name_H-M   'P 1'
#
loop_
_entity.id
_entity.type
_entity.pdbx_description
1 polymer ?
#
loop_
_entity_poly.entity_id
_entity_poly.type
_entity_poly.pdbx_seq_one_letter_code
_entity_poly.pdbx_strand_id
1 'polypeptide(L)'
;PPPYTGVWMGNSKLCAIGVHCGNHITSHGLALNCCTDLTWFNHIVPCGLEGKGVTSLSQELGHHVTVSHILQPFLDSFQEVFDCSLVFSEDPG
;
A
#
# COMPACT_ATOMS: atom_id res chain seq x y z
N PRO A 1 13.31 11.67 2.00
CA PRO A 1 12.08 11.12 1.39
C PRO A 1 11.64 11.96 0.18
N PRO A 2 11.15 11.36 -0.91
CA PRO A 2 10.53 12.11 -2.01
C PRO A 2 9.37 12.99 -1.47
N PRO A 3 9.12 14.19 -2.01
CA PRO A 3 8.10 15.11 -1.48
C PRO A 3 6.65 14.67 -1.78
N TYR A 4 6.40 13.41 -2.11
CA TYR A 4 5.14 12.93 -2.66
C TYR A 4 4.51 11.85 -1.79
N THR A 5 3.22 11.98 -1.52
CA THR A 5 2.44 11.03 -0.73
C THR A 5 2.56 9.60 -1.25
N GLY A 6 2.80 8.67 -0.32
CA GLY A 6 2.98 7.25 -0.58
C GLY A 6 4.33 6.72 -0.08
N VAL A 7 4.54 5.42 -0.29
CA VAL A 7 5.83 4.74 -0.04
C VAL A 7 6.53 4.52 -1.38
N TRP A 8 7.83 4.80 -1.43
CA TRP A 8 8.61 4.85 -2.66
C TRP A 8 9.89 4.02 -2.55
N MET A 9 10.21 3.33 -3.65
CA MET A 9 11.49 2.66 -3.89
C MET A 9 12.23 3.45 -4.98
N GLY A 10 13.20 4.27 -4.59
CA GLY A 10 13.83 5.23 -5.49
C GLY A 10 12.80 6.18 -6.14
N ASN A 11 12.65 6.10 -7.47
CA ASN A 11 11.70 6.90 -8.24
C ASN A 11 10.36 6.20 -8.54
N SER A 12 10.16 4.99 -8.02
CA SER A 12 8.97 4.18 -8.27
C SER A 12 8.09 4.11 -7.03
N LYS A 13 6.80 4.43 -7.17
CA LYS A 13 5.84 4.34 -6.06
C LYS A 13 5.44 2.88 -5.82
N LEU A 14 5.65 2.40 -4.60
CA LEU A 14 5.28 1.05 -4.16
C LEU A 14 3.90 1.01 -3.49
N CYS A 15 3.55 2.06 -2.74
CA CYS A 15 2.27 2.14 -2.04
C CYS A 15 1.65 3.52 -2.20
N ALA A 16 0.39 3.58 -2.62
CA ALA A 16 -0.40 4.80 -2.60
C ALA A 16 -1.05 4.97 -1.23
N ILE A 17 -1.11 6.21 -0.74
CA ILE A 17 -1.80 6.55 0.52
C ILE A 17 -2.79 7.66 0.21
N GLY A 18 -4.04 7.46 0.60
CA GLY A 18 -5.12 8.42 0.47
C GLY A 18 -6.10 8.17 1.60
N VAL A 19 -6.11 9.07 2.58
CA VAL A 19 -6.95 8.96 3.78
C VAL A 19 -7.88 10.16 3.83
N HIS A 20 -9.13 9.90 4.14
CA HIS A 20 -10.10 10.93 4.50
C HIS A 20 -10.35 10.86 6.01
N CYS A 21 -10.55 12.01 6.66
CA CYS A 21 -10.94 12.07 8.07
C CYS A 21 -12.15 12.98 8.21
N GLY A 22 -13.25 12.43 8.74
CA GLY A 22 -14.48 13.17 9.01
C GLY A 22 -15.09 12.69 10.32
N ASN A 23 -15.59 13.61 11.14
CA ASN A 23 -16.14 13.32 12.47
C ASN A 23 -15.21 12.45 13.35
N HIS A 24 -13.90 12.70 13.29
CA HIS A 24 -12.86 11.93 14.00
C HIS A 24 -12.72 10.46 13.58
N ILE A 25 -13.29 10.08 12.44
CA ILE A 25 -13.17 8.73 11.86
C ILE A 25 -12.42 8.81 10.53
N THR A 26 -11.43 7.94 10.35
CA THR A 26 -10.69 7.82 9.10
C THR A 26 -11.35 6.80 8.15
N SER A 27 -11.29 7.08 6.85
CA SER A 27 -11.77 6.21 5.76
C SER A 27 -10.78 6.21 4.58
N HIS A 28 -10.99 5.29 3.63
CA HIS A 28 -10.03 4.90 2.58
C HIS A 28 -8.81 4.16 3.15
N GLY A 29 -7.60 4.69 3.02
CA GLY A 29 -6.40 4.07 3.59
C GLY A 29 -5.21 4.09 2.63
N LEU A 30 -4.70 2.91 2.32
CA LEU A 30 -3.52 2.71 1.50
C LEU A 30 -3.72 1.55 0.52
N ALA A 31 -2.92 1.54 -0.55
CA ALA A 31 -2.89 0.49 -1.56
C ALA A 31 -1.43 0.10 -1.84
N LEU A 32 -1.01 -1.03 -1.27
CA LEU A 32 0.33 -1.60 -1.45
C LEU A 32 0.36 -2.54 -2.66
N ASN A 33 1.23 -2.25 -3.61
CA ASN A 33 1.38 -3.10 -4.79
C ASN A 33 2.16 -4.38 -4.43
N CYS A 34 1.47 -5.51 -4.30
CA CYS A 34 2.09 -6.80 -3.98
C CYS A 34 2.49 -7.55 -5.26
N CYS A 35 1.49 -8.08 -5.96
CA CYS A 35 1.61 -8.72 -7.27
C CYS A 35 0.78 -7.99 -8.35
N THR A 36 0.55 -6.69 -8.15
CA THR A 36 -0.26 -5.84 -9.03
C THR A 36 0.28 -5.89 -10.46
N ASP A 37 -0.60 -6.07 -11.44
CA ASP A 37 -0.28 -5.82 -12.84
C ASP A 37 -0.08 -4.33 -13.05
N LEU A 38 1.18 -3.91 -13.18
CA LEU A 38 1.55 -2.51 -13.28
C LEU A 38 1.23 -1.91 -14.66
N THR A 39 0.89 -2.73 -15.66
CA THR A 39 0.57 -2.23 -17.01
C THR A 39 -0.67 -1.34 -17.01
N TRP A 40 -1.58 -1.54 -16.05
CA TRP A 40 -2.76 -0.69 -15.85
C TRP A 40 -2.43 0.77 -15.55
N PHE A 41 -1.27 1.05 -14.93
CA PHE A 41 -0.85 2.43 -14.67
C PHE A 41 -0.48 3.20 -15.93
N ASN A 42 -0.20 2.50 -17.05
CA ASN A 42 0.03 3.14 -18.35
C ASN A 42 -1.25 3.73 -18.95
N HIS A 43 -2.42 3.35 -18.44
CA HIS A 43 -3.72 3.82 -18.93
C HIS A 43 -4.27 5.01 -18.15
N ILE A 44 -3.55 5.47 -17.13
CA ILE A 44 -3.91 6.64 -16.33
C ILE A 44 -2.74 7.62 -16.27
N VAL A 45 -3.01 8.87 -15.91
CA VAL A 45 -1.95 9.85 -15.56
C VAL A 45 -1.90 9.95 -14.04
N PRO A 46 -1.09 9.13 -13.35
CA PRO A 46 -1.06 9.12 -11.90
C PRO A 46 -0.31 10.36 -11.38
N CYS A 47 -0.97 11.13 -10.51
CA CYS A 47 -0.38 12.24 -9.75
C CYS A 47 0.24 13.40 -10.56
N GLY A 48 0.19 13.40 -11.90
CA GLY A 48 0.75 14.45 -12.75
C GLY A 48 2.28 14.58 -12.67
N LEU A 49 2.99 13.54 -12.23
CA LEU A 49 4.43 13.58 -11.96
C LEU A 49 5.22 12.96 -13.11
N GLU A 50 5.89 13.79 -13.91
CA GLU A 50 6.79 13.32 -14.97
C GLU A 50 8.02 12.60 -14.38
N GLY A 51 8.46 11.53 -15.05
CA GLY A 51 9.67 10.77 -14.67
C GLY A 51 9.52 9.86 -13.45
N LYS A 52 8.31 9.62 -12.96
CA LYS A 52 8.03 8.74 -11.81
C LYS A 52 7.19 7.54 -12.21
N GLY A 53 7.66 6.36 -11.86
CA GLY A 53 7.00 5.10 -12.13
C GLY A 53 6.21 4.57 -10.94
N VAL A 54 5.69 3.38 -11.12
CA VAL A 54 5.14 2.52 -10.07
C VAL A 54 5.93 1.23 -10.03
N THR A 55 5.94 0.58 -8.87
CA THR A 55 6.53 -0.75 -8.69
C THR A 55 5.64 -1.62 -7.79
N SER A 56 5.99 -2.89 -7.65
CA SER A 56 5.34 -3.86 -6.77
C SER A 56 6.38 -4.67 -6.02
N LEU A 57 6.01 -5.28 -4.89
CA LEU A 57 6.89 -6.18 -4.15
C LEU A 57 7.40 -7.32 -5.03
N SER A 58 6.54 -7.85 -5.90
CA SER A 58 6.93 -8.93 -6.80
C SER A 58 8.02 -8.51 -7.78
N GLN A 59 7.95 -7.27 -8.28
CA GLN A 59 8.97 -6.74 -9.18
C GLN A 59 10.28 -6.45 -8.43
N GLU A 60 10.22 -5.84 -7.25
CA GLU A 60 11.41 -5.48 -6.46
C GLU A 60 12.14 -6.71 -5.90
N LEU A 61 11.42 -7.77 -5.53
CA LEU A 61 11.98 -8.99 -4.94
C LEU A 61 12.25 -10.10 -5.96
N GLY A 62 11.85 -9.91 -7.23
CA GLY A 62 12.09 -10.86 -8.31
C GLY A 62 11.31 -12.19 -8.22
N HIS A 63 10.26 -12.27 -7.39
CA HIS A 63 9.41 -13.45 -7.26
C HIS A 63 7.97 -13.06 -6.92
N HIS A 64 7.00 -13.96 -7.09
CA HIS A 64 5.59 -13.64 -6.91
C HIS A 64 5.20 -13.45 -5.43
N VAL A 65 4.82 -12.22 -5.07
CA VAL A 65 4.40 -11.82 -3.71
C VAL A 65 2.96 -11.37 -3.72
N THR A 66 2.06 -12.19 -3.18
CA THR A 66 0.62 -11.89 -3.07
C THR A 66 0.33 -11.06 -1.82
N VAL A 67 -0.91 -10.57 -1.72
CA VAL A 67 -1.42 -9.94 -0.49
C VAL A 67 -1.34 -10.89 0.71
N SER A 68 -1.64 -12.18 0.51
CA SER A 68 -1.59 -13.16 1.61
C SER A 68 -0.18 -13.34 2.19
N HIS A 69 0.87 -13.21 1.38
CA HIS A 69 2.26 -13.28 1.86
C HIS A 69 2.62 -12.11 2.80
N ILE A 70 1.97 -10.95 2.64
CA ILE A 70 2.29 -9.74 3.41
C ILE A 70 1.28 -9.39 4.49
N LEU A 71 0.20 -10.16 4.62
CA LEU A 71 -0.85 -9.86 5.58
C LEU A 71 -0.29 -9.84 7.00
N GLN A 72 0.43 -10.89 7.41
CA GLN A 72 0.99 -10.95 8.77
C GLN A 72 2.03 -9.83 9.03
N PRO A 73 3.06 -9.62 8.19
CA PRO A 73 3.98 -8.49 8.37
C PRO A 73 3.30 -7.11 8.45
N PHE A 74 2.22 -6.91 7.68
CA PHE A 74 1.45 -5.68 7.71
C PHE A 74 0.72 -5.50 9.05
N LEU A 75 0.08 -6.57 9.55
CA LEU A 75 -0.62 -6.57 10.82
C LEU A 75 0.34 -6.32 11.99
N ASP A 76 1.49 -6.98 12.00
CA ASP A 76 2.54 -6.77 13.00
C ASP A 76 3.01 -5.31 13.02
N SER A 77 3.28 -4.74 11.83
CA SER A 77 3.66 -3.34 11.68
C SER A 77 2.56 -2.39 12.13
N PHE A 78 1.29 -2.71 11.85
CA PHE A 78 0.16 -1.90 12.27
C PHE A 78 0.01 -1.87 13.79
N GLN A 79 0.15 -3.04 14.43
CA GLN A 79 0.13 -3.15 15.90
C GLN A 79 1.23 -2.32 16.54
N GLU A 80 2.46 -2.41 16.03
CA GLU A 80 3.61 -1.67 16.53
C GLU A 80 3.43 -0.15 16.36
N VAL A 81 3.06 0.30 15.16
CA VAL A 81 2.96 1.73 14.84
C VAL A 81 1.82 2.43 15.59
N PHE A 82 0.69 1.75 15.75
CA PHE A 82 -0.49 2.31 16.41
C PHE A 82 -0.61 1.93 17.89
N ASP A 83 0.37 1.19 18.42
CA ASP A 83 0.36 0.67 19.80
C ASP A 83 -0.99 0.03 20.15
N CYS A 84 -1.40 -0.94 19.33
CA CYS A 84 -2.72 -1.54 19.41
C CYS A 84 -2.68 -3.08 19.36
N SER A 85 -3.73 -3.69 19.90
CA SER A 85 -3.95 -5.13 19.79
C SER A 85 -5.00 -5.41 18.71
N LEU A 86 -4.70 -6.36 17.82
CA LEU A 86 -5.68 -6.84 16.84
C LEU A 86 -6.55 -7.92 17.45
N VAL A 87 -7.85 -7.79 17.24
CA VAL A 87 -8.86 -8.77 17.66
C VAL A 87 -9.57 -9.25 16.41
N PHE A 88 -9.57 -10.55 16.19
CA PHE A 88 -10.30 -11.18 15.08
C PHE A 88 -11.60 -11.73 15.64
N SER A 89 -12.73 -11.23 15.17
CA SER A 89 -14.02 -11.84 15.47
C SER A 89 -14.21 -13.07 14.59
N GLU A 90 -14.75 -14.15 15.15
CA GLU A 90 -15.30 -15.23 14.35
C GLU A 90 -16.47 -14.68 13.51
N ASP A 91 -16.45 -14.96 12.22
CA ASP A 91 -17.52 -14.58 11.29
C ASP A 91 -18.84 -15.22 11.77
N PRO A 92 -19.93 -14.46 12.04
CA PRO A 92 -21.19 -15.05 12.48
C PRO A 92 -21.87 -15.96 11.45
N GLY A 93 -21.40 -15.94 10.19
CA GLY A 93 -22.04 -16.60 9.05
C GLY A 93 -23.21 -15.79 8.49
#